data_AF-A0A7C7RGA8-F1
#
_entry.id   AF-A0A7C7RGA8-F1
#
_cell.length_a   1.000
_cell.length_b   1.000
_cell.length_c   1.000
_cell.angle_alpha   90.00
_cell.angle_beta   90.00
_cell.angle_gamma   90.00
#
_symmetry.space_group_name_H-M   'P 1'
#
loop_
_entity.id
_entity.type
_entity.pdbx_description
1 polymer ?
#
loop_
_entity_poly.entity_id
_entity_poly.type
_entity_poly.pdbx_seq_one_letter_code
_entity_poly.pdbx_strand_id
1 'polypeptide(L)'
;MDNNLNQTAKALKAKGRTAHILQCLWVSGLMLLFVYNPSLNADEQRTSLLENEIRNLQSRRQQLELEREALTRESEMLAERIEELKKKIGEGIGIIGGYRLRRSLKQSQELAERIETIQTEIDSLKLVLDDKKRDLRVEYEAEISNLLTELDKSPPIEEATRLLERLSKLITAKRAVEEAAGQIRIKEAGVEGIQIEKGDTPEQIREKADLISDFVDKLKKEISRIDRRIERLRMEKKTGEKMREFMEELALFDENMLRTAGLRIEDKRALLQKERYMEQELAWGLKDREKVSQKISSERVPELSGSGWEATVKEIEREVGRLEQEKRRLAREATELLKKAQSFYRKAAEISRPEGKTGGR
;
A
#
# COMPACT_ATOMS: atom_id res chain seq x y z
N MET A 1 -11.06 -56.21 -83.37
CA MET A 1 -12.11 -57.07 -82.79
C MET A 1 -11.79 -57.24 -81.32
N ASP A 2 -12.84 -57.39 -80.51
CA ASP A 2 -12.84 -57.51 -79.04
C ASP A 2 -13.15 -56.23 -78.25
N ASN A 3 -14.44 -55.89 -78.35
CA ASN A 3 -15.26 -55.35 -77.27
C ASN A 3 -15.12 -56.20 -76.00
N ASN A 4 -14.65 -55.65 -74.87
CA ASN A 4 -15.21 -55.90 -73.52
C ASN A 4 -14.39 -55.32 -72.34
N LEU A 5 -14.15 -54.00 -72.28
CA LEU A 5 -13.46 -53.42 -71.11
C LEU A 5 -14.03 -52.07 -70.65
N ASN A 6 -15.34 -51.83 -70.83
CA ASN A 6 -15.94 -50.53 -70.49
C ASN A 6 -17.24 -50.55 -69.67
N GLN A 7 -17.51 -51.60 -68.88
CA GLN A 7 -18.72 -51.63 -68.02
C GLN A 7 -18.57 -52.11 -66.57
N THR A 8 -17.37 -52.35 -66.03
CA THR A 8 -17.22 -52.77 -64.62
C THR A 8 -16.59 -51.75 -63.67
N ALA A 9 -16.17 -50.57 -64.14
CA ALA A 9 -15.55 -49.54 -63.29
C ALA A 9 -16.52 -48.48 -62.72
N LYS A 10 -17.84 -48.63 -62.89
CA LYS A 10 -18.85 -47.69 -62.35
C LYS A 10 -19.65 -48.22 -61.16
N ALA A 11 -19.37 -49.43 -60.67
CA ALA A 11 -20.14 -50.08 -59.59
C ALA A 11 -19.38 -50.29 -58.27
N LEU A 12 -18.29 -49.54 -58.01
CA LEU A 12 -17.58 -49.54 -56.71
C LEU A 12 -17.51 -48.15 -56.06
N LYS A 13 -18.50 -47.29 -56.33
CA LYS A 13 -18.63 -45.95 -55.72
C LYS A 13 -19.75 -45.85 -54.67
N ALA A 14 -20.13 -46.96 -54.03
CA ALA A 14 -21.27 -46.98 -53.10
C ALA A 14 -21.03 -47.66 -51.73
N LYS A 15 -19.84 -48.17 -51.40
CA LYS A 15 -19.60 -48.85 -50.10
C LYS A 15 -18.23 -48.55 -49.48
N GLY A 16 -17.88 -47.28 -49.35
CA GLY A 16 -16.61 -46.88 -48.74
C GLY A 16 -16.56 -45.46 -48.17
N ARG A 17 -17.69 -44.92 -47.69
CA ARG A 17 -17.76 -43.56 -47.13
C ARG A 17 -18.56 -43.44 -45.82
N THR A 18 -18.57 -44.49 -45.01
CA THR A 18 -19.22 -44.44 -43.67
C THR A 18 -18.30 -44.83 -42.52
N ALA A 19 -17.00 -45.04 -42.76
CA ALA A 19 -16.05 -45.45 -41.71
C ALA A 19 -15.04 -44.38 -41.26
N HIS A 20 -15.01 -43.19 -41.88
CA HIS A 20 -14.06 -42.12 -41.48
C HIS A 20 -14.71 -40.82 -40.97
N ILE A 21 -16.04 -40.75 -40.87
CA ILE A 21 -16.71 -39.54 -40.31
C ILE A 21 -16.89 -39.66 -38.77
N LEU A 22 -16.74 -40.84 -38.19
CA LEU A 22 -16.90 -41.06 -36.75
C LEU A 22 -15.61 -40.94 -35.92
N GLN A 23 -14.44 -40.78 -36.54
CA GLN A 23 -13.17 -40.56 -35.83
C GLN A 23 -12.74 -39.08 -35.75
N CYS A 24 -13.32 -38.18 -36.56
CA CYS A 24 -13.03 -36.74 -36.45
C CYS A 24 -13.91 -35.98 -35.44
N LEU A 25 -14.92 -36.64 -34.87
CA LEU A 25 -15.84 -36.04 -33.88
C LEU A 25 -15.45 -36.30 -32.40
N TRP A 26 -14.42 -37.10 -32.14
CA TRP A 26 -13.92 -37.33 -30.77
C TRP A 26 -12.66 -36.53 -30.41
N VAL A 27 -11.96 -35.95 -31.39
CA VAL A 27 -10.78 -35.10 -31.13
C VAL A 27 -11.18 -33.62 -30.94
N SER A 28 -12.40 -33.24 -31.36
CA SER A 28 -12.93 -31.88 -31.27
C SER A 28 -13.79 -31.61 -30.02
N GLY A 29 -13.97 -32.60 -29.14
CA GLY A 29 -14.73 -32.47 -27.88
C GLY A 29 -13.88 -32.19 -26.63
N LEU A 30 -12.55 -32.29 -26.72
CA LEU A 30 -11.63 -32.11 -25.58
C LEU A 30 -10.75 -30.85 -25.73
N MET A 31 -11.28 -29.83 -26.39
CA MET A 31 -10.59 -28.55 -26.67
C MET A 31 -11.50 -27.36 -26.33
N LEU A 32 -12.34 -27.50 -25.30
CA LEU A 32 -13.33 -26.49 -24.91
C LEU A 32 -13.58 -26.37 -23.41
N LEU A 33 -12.60 -26.76 -22.58
CA LEU A 33 -12.61 -26.48 -21.13
C LEU A 33 -11.24 -26.09 -20.57
N PHE A 34 -10.35 -25.53 -21.39
CA PHE A 34 -9.45 -24.50 -20.85
C PHE A 34 -10.22 -23.19 -20.93
N VAL A 35 -11.11 -22.97 -19.96
CA VAL A 35 -11.57 -21.62 -19.62
C VAL A 35 -10.33 -20.89 -19.14
N TYR A 36 -9.55 -20.37 -20.08
CA TYR A 36 -8.60 -19.31 -19.80
C TYR A 36 -9.41 -18.22 -19.11
N ASN A 37 -9.13 -17.94 -17.85
CA ASN A 37 -9.68 -16.80 -17.13
C ASN A 37 -8.88 -15.57 -17.55
N PRO A 38 -9.31 -14.75 -18.54
CA PRO A 38 -8.61 -13.52 -18.90
C PRO A 38 -8.64 -12.47 -17.79
N SER A 39 -9.50 -12.65 -16.77
CA SER A 39 -9.68 -11.70 -15.66
C SER A 39 -8.43 -11.53 -14.79
N LEU A 40 -7.69 -12.61 -14.52
CA LEU A 40 -6.51 -12.56 -13.64
C LEU A 40 -5.37 -11.71 -14.21
N ASN A 41 -5.22 -11.68 -15.54
CA ASN A 41 -4.18 -10.88 -16.19
C ASN A 41 -4.53 -9.39 -16.26
N ALA A 42 -5.81 -9.03 -16.23
CA ALA A 42 -6.26 -7.64 -16.31
C ALA A 42 -6.00 -6.90 -14.98
N ASP A 43 -6.22 -7.57 -13.85
CA ASP A 43 -6.01 -6.98 -12.52
C ASP A 43 -4.52 -6.71 -12.25
N GLU A 44 -3.64 -7.64 -12.67
CA GLU A 44 -2.18 -7.50 -12.56
C GLU A 44 -1.60 -6.34 -13.40
N GLN A 45 -2.20 -6.09 -14.57
CA GLN A 45 -1.86 -4.92 -15.38
C GLN A 45 -2.27 -3.62 -14.69
N ARG A 46 -3.39 -3.61 -13.97
CA ARG A 46 -3.89 -2.40 -13.30
C ARG A 46 -3.08 -2.03 -12.08
N THR A 47 -2.70 -3.00 -11.25
CA THR A 47 -1.83 -2.76 -10.07
C THR A 47 -0.47 -2.22 -10.50
N SER A 48 0.17 -2.85 -11.50
CA SER A 48 1.47 -2.39 -12.03
C SER A 48 1.42 -0.99 -12.67
N LEU A 49 0.33 -0.64 -13.36
CA LEU A 49 0.11 0.72 -13.86
C LEU A 49 0.04 1.75 -12.72
N LEU A 50 -0.76 1.48 -11.69
CA LEU A 50 -0.90 2.37 -10.53
C LEU A 50 0.42 2.53 -9.77
N GLU A 51 1.19 1.46 -9.61
CA GLU A 51 2.52 1.55 -9.01
C GLU A 51 3.48 2.46 -9.79
N ASN A 52 3.47 2.35 -11.12
CA ASN A 52 4.31 3.18 -11.98
C ASN A 52 3.87 4.65 -11.92
N GLU A 53 2.56 4.92 -11.92
CA GLU A 53 2.03 6.27 -11.72
C GLU A 53 2.47 6.87 -10.38
N ILE A 54 2.35 6.12 -9.28
CA ILE A 54 2.78 6.56 -7.95
C ILE A 54 4.28 6.87 -7.94
N ARG A 55 5.11 6.01 -8.54
CA ARG A 55 6.57 6.23 -8.64
C ARG A 55 6.89 7.51 -9.42
N ASN A 56 6.21 7.73 -10.54
CA ASN A 56 6.40 8.95 -11.34
C ASN A 56 5.99 10.21 -10.58
N LEU A 57 4.85 10.19 -9.90
CA LEU A 57 4.37 11.30 -9.07
C LEU A 57 5.33 11.59 -7.91
N GLN A 58 5.87 10.55 -7.26
CA GLN A 58 6.88 10.70 -6.21
C GLN A 58 8.16 11.35 -6.74
N SER A 59 8.67 10.88 -7.88
CA SER A 59 9.86 11.45 -8.50
C SER A 59 9.65 12.93 -8.88
N ARG A 60 8.49 13.27 -9.46
CA ARG A 60 8.15 14.65 -9.80
C ARG A 60 8.07 15.54 -8.55
N ARG A 61 7.47 15.05 -7.46
CA ARG A 61 7.41 15.79 -6.19
C ARG A 61 8.80 16.07 -5.64
N GLN A 62 9.69 15.07 -5.65
CA GLN A 62 11.08 15.24 -5.20
C GLN A 62 11.85 16.26 -6.04
N GLN A 63 11.65 16.27 -7.36
CA GLN A 63 12.26 17.27 -8.24
C GLN A 63 11.80 18.69 -7.87
N LEU A 64 10.50 18.89 -7.65
CA LEU A 64 9.96 20.19 -7.24
C LEU A 64 10.43 20.61 -5.85
N GLU A 65 10.57 19.67 -4.91
CA GLU A 65 11.14 19.95 -3.58
C GLU A 65 12.58 20.46 -3.68
N LEU A 66 13.41 19.83 -4.52
CA LEU A 66 14.79 20.26 -4.79
C LEU A 66 14.84 21.64 -5.48
N GLU A 67 13.96 21.88 -6.46
CA GLU A 67 13.86 23.16 -7.15
C GLU A 67 13.46 24.29 -6.20
N ARG A 68 12.45 24.05 -5.35
CA ARG A 68 12.02 24.98 -4.31
C ARG A 68 13.18 25.32 -3.37
N GLU A 69 13.91 24.32 -2.89
CA GLU A 69 15.07 24.54 -2.00
C GLU A 69 16.17 25.37 -2.68
N ALA A 70 16.43 25.15 -3.97
CA ALA A 70 17.40 25.94 -4.72
C ALA A 70 16.96 27.42 -4.82
N LEU A 71 15.68 27.67 -5.15
CA LEU A 71 15.13 29.03 -5.23
C LEU A 71 15.10 29.73 -3.87
N THR A 72 14.81 29.01 -2.78
CA THR A 72 14.87 29.56 -1.42
C THR A 72 16.27 30.06 -1.10
N ARG A 73 17.32 29.27 -1.41
CA ARG A 73 18.71 29.70 -1.22
C ARG A 73 19.08 30.91 -2.09
N GLU A 74 18.59 30.95 -3.32
CA GLU A 74 18.78 32.13 -4.19
C GLU A 74 18.12 33.38 -3.61
N SER A 75 16.91 33.25 -3.07
CA SER A 75 16.18 34.32 -2.40
C SER A 75 16.92 34.83 -1.16
N GLU A 76 17.51 33.94 -0.35
CA GLU A 76 18.31 34.31 0.82
C GLU A 76 19.55 35.13 0.42
N MET A 77 20.31 34.67 -0.58
CA MET A 77 21.47 35.43 -1.10
C MET A 77 21.06 36.80 -1.67
N LEU A 78 19.90 36.88 -2.32
CA LEU A 78 19.40 38.13 -2.87
C LEU A 78 18.96 39.11 -1.76
N ALA A 79 18.39 38.60 -0.67
CA ALA A 79 18.03 39.40 0.50
C ALA A 79 19.27 40.05 1.14
N GLU A 80 20.37 39.29 1.31
CA GLU A 80 21.64 39.83 1.80
C GLU A 80 22.16 40.96 0.90
N ARG A 81 22.13 40.74 -0.42
CA ARG A 81 22.55 41.75 -1.40
C ARG A 81 21.69 43.01 -1.37
N ILE A 82 20.38 42.86 -1.15
CA ILE A 82 19.45 44.00 -1.00
C ILE A 82 19.83 44.81 0.24
N GLU A 83 20.13 44.17 1.37
CA GLU A 83 20.56 44.85 2.59
C GLU A 83 21.90 45.59 2.41
N GLU A 84 22.87 45.00 1.72
CA GLU A 84 24.10 45.71 1.36
C GLU A 84 23.85 46.94 0.49
N LEU A 85 22.97 46.82 -0.51
CA LEU A 85 22.62 47.94 -1.39
C LEU A 85 21.90 49.05 -0.63
N LYS A 86 21.01 48.72 0.31
CA LYS A 86 20.35 49.71 1.18
C LYS A 86 21.36 50.49 2.02
N LYS A 87 22.33 49.81 2.65
CA LYS A 87 23.41 50.47 3.42
C LYS A 87 24.22 51.44 2.55
N LYS A 88 24.66 50.97 1.38
CA LYS A 88 25.41 51.76 0.38
C LYS A 88 24.65 53.00 -0.08
N ILE A 89 23.33 52.91 -0.28
CA ILE A 89 22.50 54.07 -0.65
C ILE A 89 22.42 55.08 0.51
N GLY A 90 22.31 54.61 1.76
CA GLY A 90 22.34 55.46 2.94
C GLY A 90 23.65 56.24 3.11
N GLU A 91 24.76 55.71 2.61
CA GLU A 91 26.09 56.34 2.59
C GLU A 91 26.28 57.33 1.42
N GLY A 92 25.26 57.58 0.60
CA GLY A 92 25.28 58.58 -0.47
C GLY A 92 25.62 58.05 -1.87
N ILE A 93 25.63 56.72 -2.07
CA ILE A 93 25.83 56.14 -3.40
C ILE A 93 24.59 56.42 -4.26
N GLY A 94 24.78 57.29 -5.26
CA GLY A 94 23.74 57.95 -6.05
C GLY A 94 22.84 57.06 -6.91
N ILE A 95 22.10 57.70 -7.84
CA ILE A 95 21.00 57.18 -8.68
C ILE A 95 21.19 55.73 -9.20
N ILE A 96 22.42 55.33 -9.53
CA ILE A 96 22.80 53.98 -9.99
C ILE A 96 22.50 52.90 -8.94
N GLY A 97 22.78 53.17 -7.64
CA GLY A 97 22.48 52.25 -6.54
C GLY A 97 20.98 51.99 -6.41
N GLY A 98 20.16 53.05 -6.53
CA GLY A 98 18.70 52.95 -6.50
C GLY A 98 18.11 52.10 -7.65
N TYR A 99 18.70 52.16 -8.86
CA TYR A 99 18.29 51.29 -9.96
C TYR A 99 18.60 49.81 -9.68
N ARG A 100 19.80 49.50 -9.16
CA ARG A 100 20.20 48.14 -8.78
C ARG A 100 19.30 47.58 -7.68
N LEU A 101 18.99 48.38 -6.66
CA LEU A 101 18.08 47.99 -5.58
C LEU A 101 16.68 47.67 -6.11
N ARG A 102 16.10 48.55 -6.95
CA ARG A 102 14.79 48.29 -7.57
C ARG A 102 14.78 46.99 -8.39
N ARG A 103 15.85 46.73 -9.16
CA ARG A 103 15.99 45.49 -9.92
C ARG A 103 16.06 44.26 -9.01
N SER A 104 16.86 44.31 -7.94
CA SER A 104 16.98 43.20 -6.99
C SER A 104 15.68 42.96 -6.21
N LEU A 105 14.95 44.02 -5.82
CA LEU A 105 13.63 43.88 -5.21
C LEU A 105 12.64 43.21 -6.15
N LYS A 106 12.62 43.61 -7.43
CA LYS A 106 11.79 42.96 -8.45
C LYS A 106 12.12 41.47 -8.59
N GLN A 107 13.42 41.13 -8.66
CA GLN A 107 13.86 39.73 -8.71
C GLN A 107 13.46 38.94 -7.46
N SER A 108 13.51 39.55 -6.27
CA SER A 108 13.10 38.89 -5.03
C SER A 108 11.60 38.60 -5.01
N GLN A 109 10.79 39.53 -5.52
CA GLN A 109 9.35 39.31 -5.69
C GLN A 109 9.09 38.18 -6.70
N GLU A 110 9.75 38.18 -7.86
CA GLU A 110 9.63 37.12 -8.86
C GLU A 110 10.04 35.74 -8.30
N LEU A 111 11.07 35.66 -7.46
CA LEU A 111 11.46 34.42 -6.77
C LEU A 111 10.40 33.95 -5.77
N ALA A 112 9.84 34.86 -4.97
CA ALA A 112 8.79 34.54 -4.01
C ALA A 112 7.54 33.96 -4.69
N GLU A 113 7.10 34.59 -5.79
CA GLU A 113 5.96 34.12 -6.61
C GLU A 113 6.22 32.70 -7.19
N ARG A 114 7.45 32.43 -7.63
CA ARG A 114 7.85 31.09 -8.12
C ARG A 114 7.86 30.04 -7.01
N ILE A 115 8.42 30.37 -5.84
CA ILE A 115 8.45 29.48 -4.67
C ILE A 115 7.02 29.13 -4.26
N GLU A 116 6.13 30.11 -4.21
CA GLU A 116 4.71 29.90 -3.91
C GLU A 116 4.04 29.00 -4.96
N THR A 117 4.27 29.26 -6.25
CA THR A 117 3.74 28.42 -7.34
C THR A 117 4.19 26.96 -7.19
N ILE A 118 5.50 26.71 -6.99
CA ILE A 118 6.02 25.36 -6.78
C ILE A 118 5.44 24.71 -5.51
N GLN A 119 5.25 25.49 -4.44
CA GLN A 119 4.64 24.97 -3.21
C GLN A 119 3.20 24.51 -3.45
N THR A 120 2.40 25.29 -4.20
CA THR A 120 1.03 24.87 -4.58
C THR A 120 1.03 23.63 -5.47
N GLU A 121 1.98 23.50 -6.39
CA GLU A 121 2.13 22.29 -7.22
C GLU A 121 2.49 21.07 -6.37
N ILE A 122 3.45 21.19 -5.45
CA ILE A 122 3.83 20.13 -4.50
C ILE A 122 2.60 19.67 -3.70
N ASP A 123 1.80 20.60 -3.19
CA ASP A 123 0.63 20.27 -2.39
C ASP A 123 -0.48 19.61 -3.23
N SER A 124 -0.67 20.04 -4.48
CA SER A 124 -1.58 19.36 -5.42
C SER A 124 -1.12 17.93 -5.74
N LEU A 125 0.18 17.72 -5.95
CA LEU A 125 0.75 16.39 -6.23
C LEU A 125 0.60 15.46 -5.04
N LYS A 126 0.73 15.95 -3.80
CA LYS A 126 0.48 15.15 -2.59
C LYS A 126 -0.95 14.61 -2.58
N LEU A 127 -1.94 15.45 -2.91
CA LEU A 127 -3.34 15.02 -2.97
C LEU A 127 -3.57 13.94 -4.03
N VAL A 128 -3.03 14.12 -5.24
CA VAL A 128 -3.12 13.12 -6.32
C VAL A 128 -2.43 11.81 -5.93
N LEU A 129 -1.24 11.90 -5.32
CA LEU A 129 -0.47 10.75 -4.86
C LEU A 129 -1.22 9.97 -3.77
N ASP A 130 -1.86 10.67 -2.82
CA ASP A 130 -2.69 10.05 -1.79
C ASP A 130 -3.94 9.37 -2.36
N ASP A 131 -4.52 9.94 -3.42
CA ASP A 131 -5.65 9.35 -4.15
C ASP A 131 -5.22 8.07 -4.88
N LYS A 132 -4.13 8.11 -5.65
CA LYS A 132 -3.59 6.94 -6.35
C LYS A 132 -3.16 5.82 -5.40
N LYS A 133 -2.58 6.16 -4.25
CA LYS A 133 -2.30 5.19 -3.18
C LYS A 133 -3.58 4.57 -2.60
N ARG A 134 -4.70 5.29 -2.57
CA ARG A 134 -6.00 4.74 -2.17
C ARG A 134 -6.50 3.76 -3.21
N ASP A 135 -6.45 4.12 -4.49
CA ASP A 135 -6.85 3.24 -5.59
C ASP A 135 -6.04 1.95 -5.60
N LEU A 136 -4.70 2.05 -5.48
CA LEU A 136 -3.83 0.88 -5.42
C LEU A 136 -4.17 -0.07 -4.27
N ARG A 137 -4.57 0.46 -3.11
CA ARG A 137 -5.01 -0.38 -1.98
C ARG A 137 -6.30 -1.12 -2.28
N VAL A 138 -7.26 -0.48 -2.95
CA VAL A 138 -8.51 -1.12 -3.35
C VAL A 138 -8.24 -2.25 -4.34
N GLU A 139 -7.36 -2.03 -5.32
CA GLU A 139 -6.96 -3.07 -6.26
C GLU A 139 -6.25 -4.25 -5.58
N TYR A 140 -5.34 -3.97 -4.63
CA TYR A 140 -4.74 -5.04 -3.82
C TYR A 140 -5.76 -5.83 -3.00
N GLU A 141 -6.76 -5.17 -2.42
CA GLU A 141 -7.83 -5.85 -1.69
C GLU A 141 -8.66 -6.75 -2.60
N ALA A 142 -8.99 -6.29 -3.81
CA ALA A 142 -9.70 -7.08 -4.80
C ALA A 142 -8.88 -8.31 -5.24
N GLU A 143 -7.60 -8.12 -5.56
CA GLU A 143 -6.72 -9.21 -6.00
C GLU A 143 -6.51 -10.25 -4.89
N ILE A 144 -6.30 -9.82 -3.64
CA ILE A 144 -6.23 -10.72 -2.48
C ILE A 144 -7.54 -11.50 -2.33
N SER A 145 -8.70 -10.85 -2.45
CA SER A 145 -10.00 -11.53 -2.36
C SER A 145 -10.20 -12.58 -3.46
N ASN A 146 -9.74 -12.28 -4.69
CA ASN A 146 -9.82 -13.21 -5.82
C ASN A 146 -8.93 -14.44 -5.57
N LEU A 147 -7.68 -14.25 -5.13
CA LEU A 147 -6.76 -15.35 -4.81
C LEU A 147 -7.28 -16.23 -3.68
N LEU A 148 -7.89 -15.65 -2.65
CA LEU A 148 -8.54 -16.41 -1.58
C LEU A 148 -9.70 -17.26 -2.11
N THR A 149 -10.52 -16.69 -3.00
CA THR A 149 -11.63 -17.42 -3.63
C THR A 149 -11.13 -18.56 -4.53
N GLU A 150 -9.95 -18.43 -5.13
CA GLU A 150 -9.32 -19.51 -5.91
C GLU A 150 -8.73 -20.60 -5.02
N LEU A 151 -8.11 -20.24 -3.90
CA LEU A 151 -7.66 -21.18 -2.89
C LEU A 151 -8.82 -21.99 -2.28
N ASP A 152 -9.97 -21.36 -2.05
CA ASP A 152 -11.19 -22.01 -1.54
C ASP A 152 -11.73 -23.11 -2.48
N LYS A 153 -11.33 -23.13 -3.77
CA LYS A 153 -11.70 -24.19 -4.73
C LYS A 153 -10.87 -25.46 -4.58
N SER A 154 -10.00 -25.53 -3.58
CA SER A 154 -9.09 -26.65 -3.32
C SER A 154 -8.25 -27.03 -4.55
N PRO A 155 -7.44 -26.10 -5.10
CA PRO A 155 -6.61 -26.38 -6.25
C PRO A 155 -5.52 -27.42 -5.92
N PRO A 156 -4.92 -28.06 -6.95
CA PRO A 156 -3.77 -28.96 -6.76
C PRO A 156 -2.64 -28.29 -5.97
N ILE A 157 -1.85 -29.08 -5.23
CA ILE A 157 -0.79 -28.59 -4.32
C ILE A 157 0.18 -27.61 -5.00
N GLU A 158 0.58 -27.89 -6.24
CA GLU A 158 1.51 -27.03 -7.00
C GLU A 158 0.90 -25.65 -7.30
N GLU A 159 -0.40 -25.61 -7.62
CA GLU A 159 -1.14 -24.38 -7.90
C GLU A 159 -1.44 -23.61 -6.61
N ALA A 160 -1.87 -24.32 -5.55
CA ALA A 160 -2.06 -23.76 -4.22
C ALA A 160 -0.79 -23.06 -3.71
N THR A 161 0.38 -23.68 -3.88
CA THR A 161 1.68 -23.11 -3.49
C THR A 161 1.96 -21.79 -4.22
N ARG A 162 1.70 -21.72 -5.52
CA ARG A 162 1.89 -20.50 -6.33
C ARG A 162 0.94 -19.38 -5.91
N LEU A 163 -0.33 -19.71 -5.65
CA LEU A 163 -1.34 -18.75 -5.19
C LEU A 163 -0.96 -18.17 -3.81
N LEU A 164 -0.48 -19.00 -2.87
CA LEU A 164 -0.02 -18.56 -1.56
C LEU A 164 1.21 -17.65 -1.65
N GLU A 165 2.18 -17.96 -2.52
CA GLU A 165 3.34 -17.09 -2.74
C GLU A 165 2.91 -15.72 -3.26
N ARG A 166 2.02 -15.67 -4.25
CA ARG A 166 1.47 -14.41 -4.79
C ARG A 166 0.71 -13.63 -3.72
N LEU A 167 -0.13 -14.30 -2.95
CA LEU A 167 -0.90 -13.70 -1.86
C LEU A 167 0.03 -13.05 -0.82
N SER A 168 1.13 -13.72 -0.44
CA SER A 168 2.12 -13.18 0.50
C SER A 168 2.80 -11.91 0.00
N LYS A 169 3.12 -11.86 -1.31
CA LYS A 169 3.70 -10.68 -1.97
C LYS A 169 2.72 -9.50 -1.96
N LEU A 170 1.45 -9.74 -2.30
CA LEU A 170 0.42 -8.70 -2.31
C LEU A 170 0.13 -8.15 -0.91
N ILE A 171 0.05 -9.01 0.11
CA ILE A 171 -0.12 -8.57 1.51
C ILE A 171 1.05 -7.68 1.92
N THR A 172 2.28 -8.07 1.59
CA THR A 172 3.49 -7.30 1.91
C THR A 172 3.50 -5.95 1.18
N ALA A 173 3.18 -5.93 -0.12
CA ALA A 173 3.10 -4.71 -0.92
C ALA A 173 1.99 -3.77 -0.41
N LYS A 174 0.82 -4.31 -0.07
CA LYS A 174 -0.28 -3.55 0.54
C LYS A 174 0.15 -2.92 1.88
N ARG A 175 0.78 -3.68 2.76
CA ARG A 175 1.31 -3.16 4.04
C ARG A 175 2.30 -2.02 3.81
N ALA A 176 3.23 -2.16 2.88
CA ALA A 176 4.18 -1.10 2.55
C ALA A 176 3.49 0.19 2.07
N VAL A 177 2.44 0.08 1.25
CA VAL A 177 1.62 1.24 0.82
C VAL A 177 0.87 1.87 2.00
N GLU A 178 0.36 1.05 2.92
CA GLU A 178 -0.32 1.53 4.13
C GLU A 178 0.63 2.22 5.12
N GLU A 179 1.84 1.69 5.31
CA GLU A 179 2.88 2.29 6.15
C GLU A 179 3.39 3.59 5.54
N ALA A 180 3.61 3.63 4.22
CA ALA A 180 3.96 4.84 3.50
C ALA A 180 2.81 5.87 3.41
N ALA A 181 1.58 5.47 3.75
CA ALA A 181 0.45 6.35 3.97
C ALA A 181 0.23 6.67 5.47
N GLY A 182 1.03 6.05 6.36
CA GLY A 182 0.83 6.03 7.79
C GLY A 182 1.43 7.23 8.53
N GLN A 183 0.69 7.67 9.55
CA GLN A 183 1.04 8.70 10.53
C GLN A 183 1.10 10.14 9.98
N ILE A 184 -0.04 10.63 9.49
CA ILE A 184 -0.42 12.02 9.82
C ILE A 184 -0.70 12.02 11.33
N ARG A 185 0.36 12.02 12.16
CA ARG A 185 0.25 12.51 13.53
C ARG A 185 -0.08 13.98 13.34
N ILE A 186 -1.33 14.35 13.60
CA ILE A 186 -1.64 15.77 13.82
C ILE A 186 -0.74 16.13 14.99
N LYS A 187 0.38 16.83 14.72
CA LYS A 187 1.19 17.40 15.79
C LYS A 187 0.21 18.25 16.59
N GLU A 188 0.03 17.89 17.85
CA GLU A 188 -0.76 18.57 18.87
C GLU A 188 -0.23 20.01 18.99
N ALA A 189 -0.68 20.87 18.08
CA ALA A 189 -0.25 22.25 18.00
C ALA A 189 -1.48 23.12 18.26
N GLY A 190 -1.60 23.57 19.51
CA GLY A 190 -2.11 24.91 19.81
C GLY A 190 -3.54 25.04 20.34
N VAL A 191 -4.36 23.99 20.40
CA VAL A 191 -5.77 24.16 20.85
C VAL A 191 -5.89 24.49 22.34
N GLU A 192 -4.95 24.02 23.15
CA GLU A 192 -4.90 24.31 24.59
C GLU A 192 -4.73 25.80 24.90
N GLY A 193 -4.04 26.53 24.01
CA GLY A 193 -3.78 27.97 24.15
C GLY A 193 -4.96 28.88 23.80
N ILE A 194 -6.01 28.37 23.14
CA ILE A 194 -7.15 29.20 22.74
C ILE A 194 -8.00 29.53 23.97
N GLN A 195 -7.95 30.78 24.42
CA GLN A 195 -8.73 31.29 25.56
C GLN A 195 -9.47 32.57 25.16
N ILE A 196 -10.59 32.83 25.85
CA ILE A 196 -11.28 34.12 25.74
C ILE A 196 -10.48 35.14 26.54
N GLU A 197 -10.05 36.21 25.88
CA GLU A 197 -9.35 37.32 26.50
C GLU A 197 -10.35 38.38 26.97
N LYS A 198 -9.95 39.16 27.97
CA LYS A 198 -10.83 40.14 28.63
C LYS A 198 -11.31 41.27 27.70
N GLY A 199 -10.68 41.43 26.53
CA GLY A 199 -11.03 42.43 25.52
C GLY A 199 -11.61 41.83 24.22
N ASP A 200 -11.86 40.52 24.17
CA ASP A 200 -12.41 39.92 22.95
C ASP A 200 -13.84 40.42 22.69
N THR A 201 -14.12 40.82 21.45
CA THR A 201 -15.48 41.11 21.00
C THR A 201 -16.30 39.82 20.86
N PRO A 202 -17.64 39.88 20.87
CA PRO A 202 -18.49 38.72 20.59
C PRO A 202 -18.10 37.98 19.31
N GLU A 203 -17.73 38.72 18.26
CA GLU A 203 -17.27 38.17 16.98
C GLU A 203 -15.97 37.38 17.14
N GLN A 204 -14.96 37.94 17.82
CA GLN A 204 -13.68 37.26 18.06
C GLN A 204 -13.86 35.98 18.89
N ILE A 205 -14.78 35.99 19.87
CA ILE A 205 -15.11 34.80 20.66
C ILE A 205 -15.76 33.72 19.77
N ARG A 206 -16.62 34.09 18.82
CA ARG A 206 -17.20 33.15 17.85
C ARG A 206 -16.14 32.57 16.91
N GLU A 207 -15.23 33.39 16.38
CA GLU A 207 -14.13 32.92 15.55
C GLU A 207 -13.25 31.92 16.31
N LYS A 208 -12.92 32.20 17.58
CA LYS A 208 -12.20 31.26 18.45
C LYS A 208 -12.99 29.95 18.66
N ALA A 209 -14.31 30.01 18.78
CA ALA A 209 -15.17 28.83 18.90
C ALA A 209 -15.21 28.00 17.60
N ASP A 210 -15.30 28.66 16.44
CA ASP A 210 -15.28 28.03 15.12
C ASP A 210 -13.95 27.29 14.90
N LEU A 211 -12.82 27.92 15.26
CA LEU A 211 -11.50 27.29 15.22
C LEU A 211 -11.46 26.01 16.08
N ILE A 212 -11.99 26.05 17.31
CA ILE A 212 -12.06 24.86 18.17
C ILE A 212 -12.96 23.79 17.54
N SER A 213 -14.08 24.17 16.92
CA SER A 213 -14.96 23.24 16.22
C SER A 213 -14.28 22.55 15.04
N ASP A 214 -13.48 23.28 14.27
CA ASP A 214 -12.67 22.71 13.17
C ASP A 214 -11.66 21.67 13.70
N PHE A 215 -11.07 21.90 14.88
CA PHE A 215 -10.22 20.91 15.53
C PHE A 215 -11.01 19.67 15.97
N VAL A 216 -12.21 19.84 16.52
CA VAL A 216 -13.10 18.71 16.86
C VAL A 216 -13.40 17.86 15.62
N ASP A 217 -13.70 18.49 14.48
CA ASP A 217 -13.99 17.75 13.25
C ASP A 217 -12.76 17.07 12.65
N LYS A 218 -11.56 17.65 12.82
CA LYS A 218 -10.29 16.97 12.52
C LYS A 218 -10.11 15.72 13.39
N LEU A 219 -10.33 15.82 14.70
CA LEU A 219 -10.24 14.68 15.63
C LEU A 219 -11.26 13.59 15.28
N LYS A 220 -12.51 13.94 14.92
CA LYS A 220 -13.51 12.97 14.46
C LYS A 220 -13.09 12.24 13.19
N LYS A 221 -12.49 12.96 12.23
CA LYS A 221 -11.93 12.36 11.01
C LYS A 221 -10.80 11.39 11.34
N GLU A 222 -9.94 11.73 12.30
CA GLU A 222 -8.86 10.86 12.76
C GLU A 222 -9.38 9.61 13.47
N ILE A 223 -10.34 9.76 14.39
CA ILE A 223 -11.06 8.64 15.02
C ILE A 223 -11.65 7.71 13.96
N SER A 224 -12.29 8.27 12.93
CA SER A 224 -12.86 7.49 11.82
C SER A 224 -11.79 6.75 11.01
N ARG A 225 -10.59 7.32 10.87
CA ARG A 225 -9.45 6.65 10.22
C ARG A 225 -8.91 5.50 11.07
N ILE A 226 -8.79 5.72 12.39
CA ILE A 226 -8.38 4.69 13.35
C ILE A 226 -9.39 3.54 13.32
N ASP A 227 -10.69 3.83 13.30
CA ASP A 227 -11.73 2.81 13.20
C ASP A 227 -11.59 1.94 11.95
N ARG A 228 -11.37 2.56 10.79
CA ARG A 228 -11.11 1.82 9.55
C ARG A 228 -9.84 0.98 9.66
N ARG A 229 -8.79 1.46 10.34
CA ARG A 229 -7.55 0.70 10.54
C ARG A 229 -7.77 -0.50 11.46
N ILE A 230 -8.48 -0.32 12.57
CA ILE A 230 -8.86 -1.41 13.47
C ILE A 230 -9.63 -2.48 12.71
N GLU A 231 -10.63 -2.08 11.91
CA GLU A 231 -11.41 -3.03 11.13
C GLU A 231 -10.57 -3.78 10.10
N ARG A 232 -9.67 -3.08 9.39
CA ARG A 232 -8.71 -3.73 8.47
C ARG A 232 -7.81 -4.73 9.18
N LEU A 233 -7.26 -4.38 10.34
CA LEU A 233 -6.42 -5.27 11.13
C LEU A 233 -7.20 -6.49 11.64
N ARG A 234 -8.47 -6.33 12.02
CA ARG A 234 -9.34 -7.46 12.41
C ARG A 234 -9.62 -8.40 11.24
N MET A 235 -9.86 -7.85 10.04
CA MET A 235 -10.00 -8.66 8.83
C MET A 235 -8.70 -9.41 8.51
N GLU A 236 -7.56 -8.75 8.61
CA GLU A 236 -6.24 -9.34 8.38
C GLU A 236 -5.94 -10.47 9.38
N LYS A 237 -6.24 -10.26 10.67
CA LYS A 237 -6.17 -11.31 11.68
C LYS A 237 -7.02 -12.51 11.29
N LYS A 238 -8.29 -12.29 10.91
CA LYS A 238 -9.21 -13.36 10.51
C LYS A 238 -8.68 -14.14 9.29
N THR A 239 -8.10 -13.45 8.31
CA THR A 239 -7.45 -14.10 7.16
C THR A 239 -6.23 -14.91 7.59
N GLY A 240 -5.39 -14.37 8.47
CA GLY A 240 -4.23 -15.10 9.00
C GLY A 240 -4.62 -16.34 9.81
N GLU A 241 -5.71 -16.28 10.56
CA GLU A 241 -6.27 -17.44 11.28
C GLU A 241 -6.75 -18.53 10.31
N LYS A 242 -7.47 -18.15 9.24
CA LYS A 242 -7.87 -19.10 8.19
C LYS A 242 -6.68 -19.73 7.48
N MET A 243 -5.65 -18.95 7.15
CA MET A 243 -4.43 -19.48 6.52
C MET A 243 -3.71 -20.48 7.44
N ARG A 244 -3.73 -20.23 8.76
CA ARG A 244 -3.20 -21.18 9.74
C ARG A 244 -4.00 -22.49 9.73
N GLU A 245 -5.32 -22.41 9.78
CA GLU A 245 -6.20 -23.58 9.71
C GLU A 245 -5.95 -24.41 8.44
N PHE A 246 -5.86 -23.76 7.28
CA PHE A 246 -5.51 -24.42 6.02
C PHE A 246 -4.10 -25.06 6.04
N MET A 247 -3.11 -24.40 6.65
CA MET A 247 -1.77 -24.98 6.79
C MET A 247 -1.75 -26.18 7.74
N GLU A 248 -2.51 -26.14 8.83
CA GLU A 248 -2.67 -27.27 9.75
C GLU A 248 -3.35 -28.45 9.04
N GLU A 249 -4.38 -28.20 8.23
CA GLU A 249 -5.01 -29.22 7.39
C GLU A 249 -4.02 -29.82 6.37
N LEU A 250 -3.25 -28.98 5.66
CA LEU A 250 -2.21 -29.43 4.73
C LEU A 250 -1.13 -30.28 5.40
N ALA A 251 -0.69 -29.90 6.61
CA ALA A 251 0.26 -30.68 7.39
C ALA A 251 -0.28 -32.07 7.76
N LEU A 252 -1.58 -32.18 8.09
CA LEU A 252 -2.25 -33.47 8.33
C LEU A 252 -2.34 -34.33 7.07
N PHE A 253 -2.51 -33.72 5.89
CA PHE A 253 -2.46 -34.43 4.62
C PHE A 253 -1.04 -34.93 4.29
N ASP A 254 0.00 -34.16 4.61
CA ASP A 254 1.39 -34.57 4.40
C ASP A 254 1.82 -35.69 5.37
N GLU A 255 1.36 -35.65 6.63
CA GLU A 255 1.51 -36.77 7.58
C GLU A 255 0.78 -38.03 7.10
N ASN A 256 -0.44 -37.92 6.58
CA ASN A 256 -1.19 -39.05 6.03
C ASN A 256 -0.58 -39.59 4.72
N MET A 257 0.00 -38.73 3.88
CA MET A 257 0.83 -39.11 2.73
C MET A 257 2.09 -39.86 3.18
N LEU A 258 2.80 -39.40 4.21
CA LEU A 258 3.95 -40.10 4.78
C LEU A 258 3.55 -41.43 5.45
N ARG A 259 2.35 -41.52 6.04
CA ARG A 259 1.82 -42.75 6.66
C ARG A 259 1.36 -43.77 5.63
N THR A 260 0.72 -43.35 4.54
CA THR A 260 0.36 -44.21 3.40
C THR A 260 1.57 -44.57 2.54
N ALA A 261 2.56 -43.68 2.42
CA ALA A 261 3.90 -43.98 1.92
C ALA A 261 4.74 -44.80 2.93
N GLY A 262 4.18 -45.12 4.11
CA GLY A 262 4.74 -46.01 5.14
C GLY A 262 5.00 -47.45 4.68
N LEU A 263 4.70 -47.78 3.43
CA LEU A 263 5.18 -48.99 2.73
C LEU A 263 6.56 -48.80 2.05
N ARG A 264 7.24 -47.66 2.21
CA ARG A 264 8.58 -47.37 1.64
C ARG A 264 9.64 -46.92 2.65
N ILE A 265 9.37 -46.97 3.96
CA ILE A 265 10.34 -46.57 4.99
C ILE A 265 11.56 -47.52 5.03
N GLU A 266 11.39 -48.77 4.58
CA GLU A 266 12.50 -49.73 4.40
C GLU A 266 13.47 -49.29 3.30
N ASP A 267 12.97 -48.72 2.20
CA ASP A 267 13.79 -48.19 1.11
C ASP A 267 14.56 -46.92 1.53
N LYS A 268 13.95 -46.07 2.35
CA LYS A 268 14.59 -44.83 2.83
C LYS A 268 15.70 -45.11 3.85
N ARG A 269 15.55 -46.14 4.68
CA ARG A 269 16.64 -46.61 5.57
C ARG A 269 17.78 -47.23 4.78
N ALA A 270 17.49 -47.99 3.72
CA ALA A 270 18.51 -48.54 2.83
C ALA A 270 19.27 -47.44 2.07
N LEU A 271 18.57 -46.39 1.61
CA LEU A 271 19.18 -45.22 0.96
C LEU A 271 20.06 -44.41 1.92
N LEU A 272 19.62 -44.16 3.15
CA LEU A 272 20.42 -43.46 4.16
C LEU A 272 21.64 -44.26 4.63
N GLN A 273 21.55 -45.60 4.67
CA GLN A 273 22.71 -46.46 4.89
C GLN A 273 23.70 -46.37 3.71
N LYS A 274 23.19 -46.35 2.48
CA LYS A 274 24.01 -46.25 1.26
C LYS A 274 24.70 -44.89 1.15
N GLU A 275 24.03 -43.80 1.52
CA GLU A 275 24.63 -42.46 1.63
C GLU A 275 25.73 -42.42 2.70
N ARG A 276 25.50 -43.00 3.89
CA ARG A 276 26.54 -43.07 4.93
C ARG A 276 27.75 -43.91 4.51
N TYR A 277 27.55 -44.96 3.73
CA TYR A 277 28.65 -45.76 3.15
C TYR A 277 29.44 -44.94 2.09
N MET A 278 28.73 -44.19 1.24
CA MET A 278 29.36 -43.31 0.24
C MET A 278 30.11 -42.13 0.88
N GLU A 279 29.59 -41.54 1.96
CA GLU A 279 30.27 -40.49 2.73
C GLU A 279 31.52 -41.03 3.44
N GLN A 280 31.50 -42.26 3.94
CA GLN A 280 32.69 -42.91 4.50
C GLN A 280 33.76 -43.22 3.44
N GLU A 281 33.36 -43.67 2.24
CA GLU A 281 34.29 -43.88 1.12
C GLU A 281 34.89 -42.56 0.61
N LEU A 282 34.09 -41.49 0.54
CA LEU A 282 34.56 -40.15 0.18
C LEU A 282 35.47 -39.54 1.25
N ALA A 283 35.22 -39.80 2.53
CA ALA A 283 36.05 -39.35 3.64
C ALA A 283 37.43 -40.05 3.69
N TRP A 284 37.53 -41.29 3.20
CA TRP A 284 38.80 -42.00 3.06
C TRP A 284 39.58 -41.59 1.79
N GLY A 285 38.93 -40.98 0.80
CA GLY A 285 39.53 -40.60 -0.49
C GLY A 285 39.98 -39.14 -0.64
N LEU A 286 39.69 -38.25 0.32
CA LEU A 286 39.91 -36.81 0.17
C LEU A 286 40.61 -36.21 1.39
N LYS A 287 41.86 -36.62 1.64
CA LYS A 287 42.74 -35.93 2.59
C LYS A 287 43.45 -34.69 2.01
N ASP A 288 43.15 -34.29 0.77
CA ASP A 288 43.87 -33.21 0.05
C ASP A 288 42.99 -32.12 -0.60
N ARG A 289 41.72 -31.96 -0.22
CA ARG A 289 40.86 -30.94 -0.87
C ARG A 289 39.93 -30.16 0.06
N GLU A 290 40.44 -29.78 1.21
CA GLU A 290 39.79 -28.84 2.12
C GLU A 290 40.06 -27.39 1.66
N LYS A 291 39.40 -26.94 0.57
CA LYS A 291 39.29 -25.51 0.22
C LYS A 291 38.23 -25.10 -0.80
N VAL A 292 37.33 -25.98 -1.27
CA VAL A 292 36.38 -25.62 -2.34
C VAL A 292 34.89 -25.80 -1.99
N SER A 293 34.51 -26.50 -0.91
CA SER A 293 33.09 -26.77 -0.65
C SER A 293 32.42 -25.81 0.33
N GLN A 294 32.41 -24.50 -0.01
CA GLN A 294 31.56 -23.52 0.67
C GLN A 294 30.54 -22.86 -0.27
N LYS A 295 30.24 -23.48 -1.43
CA LYS A 295 29.40 -22.85 -2.46
C LYS A 295 28.26 -23.67 -3.05
N ILE A 296 27.92 -24.84 -2.51
CA ILE A 296 26.78 -25.62 -3.00
C ILE A 296 26.09 -26.36 -1.85
N SER A 297 25.40 -25.61 -0.99
CA SER A 297 24.30 -26.18 -0.20
C SER A 297 23.39 -25.05 0.30
N SER A 298 22.63 -24.47 -0.62
CA SER A 298 21.49 -23.61 -0.29
C SER A 298 20.35 -23.89 -1.27
N GLU A 299 19.94 -25.15 -1.33
CA GLU A 299 18.69 -25.57 -1.97
C GLU A 299 17.96 -26.47 -0.97
N ARG A 300 17.78 -25.95 0.24
CA ARG A 300 16.69 -26.38 1.12
C ARG A 300 15.46 -25.59 0.71
N VAL A 301 14.39 -26.32 0.38
CA VAL A 301 13.01 -25.83 0.41
C VAL A 301 12.87 -24.90 1.62
N PRO A 302 12.33 -23.67 1.47
CA PRO A 302 12.15 -22.80 2.60
C PRO A 302 11.29 -23.55 3.61
N GLU A 303 11.89 -23.92 4.74
CA GLU A 303 11.15 -24.36 5.92
C GLU A 303 10.27 -23.16 6.30
N LEU A 304 9.02 -23.20 5.83
CA LEU A 304 7.91 -22.40 6.31
C LEU A 304 7.63 -22.83 7.76
N SER A 305 8.60 -22.54 8.63
CA SER A 305 8.47 -22.67 10.07
C SER A 305 7.24 -21.86 10.49
N GLY A 306 6.25 -22.55 11.05
CA GLY A 306 4.97 -22.01 11.52
C GLY A 306 5.05 -20.87 12.55
N SER A 307 6.25 -20.43 12.94
CA SER A 307 6.48 -19.35 13.90
C SER A 307 6.25 -17.93 13.35
N GLY A 308 6.33 -17.73 12.02
CA GLY A 308 6.18 -16.38 11.43
C GLY A 308 4.76 -15.81 11.51
N TRP A 309 3.74 -16.68 11.41
CA TRP A 309 2.33 -16.30 11.35
C TRP A 309 1.70 -16.09 12.74
N GLU A 310 2.17 -16.81 13.76
CA GLU A 310 1.73 -16.62 15.14
C GLU A 310 2.24 -15.31 15.74
N ALA A 311 3.48 -14.94 15.41
CA ALA A 311 4.04 -13.65 15.78
C ALA A 311 3.19 -12.50 15.20
N THR A 312 2.75 -12.63 13.95
CA THR A 312 1.94 -11.60 13.26
C THR A 312 0.53 -11.45 13.84
N VAL A 313 -0.16 -12.53 14.23
CA VAL A 313 -1.50 -12.39 14.85
C VAL A 313 -1.43 -11.71 16.22
N LYS A 314 -0.47 -12.09 17.07
CA LYS A 314 -0.26 -11.43 18.37
C LYS A 314 0.20 -9.98 18.23
N GLU A 315 0.93 -9.65 17.16
CA GLU A 315 1.29 -8.26 16.84
C GLU A 315 0.06 -7.46 16.40
N ILE A 316 -0.78 -8.03 15.53
CA ILE A 316 -2.03 -7.41 15.10
C ILE A 316 -2.95 -7.13 16.31
N GLU A 317 -3.09 -8.07 17.25
CA GLU A 317 -3.88 -7.87 18.47
C GLU A 317 -3.34 -6.73 19.35
N ARG A 318 -2.02 -6.69 19.56
CA ARG A 318 -1.36 -5.61 20.31
C ARG A 318 -1.59 -4.26 19.64
N GLU A 319 -1.48 -4.21 18.33
CA GLU A 319 -1.68 -3.01 17.54
C GLU A 319 -3.14 -2.53 17.57
N VAL A 320 -4.12 -3.45 17.44
CA VAL A 320 -5.54 -3.14 17.60
C VAL A 320 -5.80 -2.58 19.00
N GLY A 321 -5.26 -3.18 20.06
CA GLY A 321 -5.39 -2.68 21.42
C GLY A 321 -4.82 -1.26 21.59
N ARG A 322 -3.64 -0.99 21.02
CA ARG A 322 -3.02 0.34 21.02
C ARG A 322 -3.89 1.37 20.32
N LEU A 323 -4.41 1.04 19.13
CA LEU A 323 -5.28 1.91 18.34
C LEU A 323 -6.62 2.18 19.04
N GLU A 324 -7.20 1.18 19.72
CA GLU A 324 -8.41 1.38 20.52
C GLU A 324 -8.18 2.33 21.69
N GLN A 325 -7.03 2.25 22.35
CA GLN A 325 -6.66 3.19 23.41
C GLN A 325 -6.49 4.61 22.87
N GLU A 326 -5.81 4.76 21.73
CA GLU A 326 -5.62 6.04 21.05
C GLU A 326 -6.96 6.65 20.61
N LYS A 327 -7.85 5.84 20.02
CA LYS A 327 -9.23 6.25 19.69
C LYS A 327 -9.96 6.80 20.91
N ARG A 328 -9.91 6.11 22.05
CA ARG A 328 -10.56 6.55 23.29
C ARG A 328 -9.99 7.88 23.79
N ARG A 329 -8.67 8.07 23.68
CA ARG A 329 -8.00 9.33 24.03
C ARG A 329 -8.52 10.49 23.17
N LEU A 330 -8.46 10.34 21.84
CA LEU A 330 -8.93 11.37 20.90
C LEU A 330 -10.43 11.66 21.06
N ALA A 331 -11.24 10.64 21.33
CA ALA A 331 -12.68 10.82 21.55
C ALA A 331 -12.99 11.66 22.80
N ARG A 332 -12.23 11.46 23.89
CA ARG A 332 -12.34 12.29 25.11
C ARG A 332 -11.93 13.73 24.80
N GLU A 333 -10.80 13.91 24.13
CA GLU A 333 -10.30 15.24 23.74
C GLU A 333 -11.30 16.00 22.86
N ALA A 334 -11.85 15.34 21.82
CA ALA A 334 -12.87 15.93 20.97
C ALA A 334 -14.13 16.34 21.75
N THR A 335 -14.51 15.57 22.77
CA THR A 335 -15.65 15.89 23.64
C THR A 335 -15.38 17.11 24.51
N GLU A 336 -14.18 17.23 25.08
CA GLU A 336 -13.79 18.38 25.90
C GLU A 336 -13.66 19.65 25.06
N LEU A 337 -13.06 19.57 23.87
CA LEU A 337 -12.99 20.69 22.92
C LEU A 337 -14.37 21.13 22.46
N LEU A 338 -15.29 20.20 22.20
CA LEU A 338 -16.67 20.54 21.83
C LEU A 338 -17.39 21.30 22.95
N LYS A 339 -17.23 20.88 24.21
CA LYS A 339 -17.76 21.62 25.37
C LYS A 339 -17.17 23.03 25.46
N LYS A 340 -15.88 23.17 25.19
CA LYS A 340 -15.17 24.46 25.18
C LYS A 340 -15.68 25.40 24.07
N ALA A 341 -15.86 24.89 22.84
CA ALA A 341 -16.46 25.68 21.77
C ALA A 341 -17.89 26.14 22.12
N GLN A 342 -18.70 25.24 22.71
CA GLN A 342 -20.05 25.59 23.16
C GLN A 342 -20.07 26.65 24.26
N SER A 343 -19.12 26.63 25.20
CA SER A 343 -19.02 27.67 26.23
C SER A 343 -18.62 29.02 25.63
N PHE A 344 -17.79 29.05 24.59
CA PHE A 344 -17.42 30.27 23.87
C PHE A 344 -18.62 30.85 23.12
N TYR A 345 -19.39 30.04 22.38
CA TYR A 345 -20.62 30.52 21.73
C TYR A 345 -21.62 31.09 22.72
N ARG A 346 -21.80 30.44 23.88
CA ARG A 346 -22.66 30.97 24.95
C ARG A 346 -22.15 32.31 25.47
N LYS A 347 -20.83 32.44 25.67
CA LYS A 347 -20.25 33.69 26.16
C LYS A 347 -20.38 34.84 25.15
N ALA A 348 -20.14 34.57 23.87
CA ALA A 348 -20.38 35.54 22.81
C ALA A 348 -21.85 35.99 22.77
N ALA A 349 -22.79 35.06 22.92
CA ALA A 349 -24.21 35.37 22.97
C ALA A 349 -24.58 36.26 24.17
N GLU A 350 -24.03 35.98 25.36
CA GLU A 350 -24.22 36.80 26.57
C GLU A 350 -23.75 38.24 26.36
N ILE A 351 -22.54 38.43 25.81
CA ILE A 351 -21.96 39.77 25.59
C ILE A 351 -22.72 40.53 24.49
N SER A 352 -23.23 39.81 23.47
CA SER A 352 -23.99 40.42 22.37
C SER A 352 -25.41 40.85 22.76
N ARG A 353 -25.95 40.36 23.87
CA ARG A 353 -27.26 40.80 24.35
C ARG A 353 -27.08 42.24 24.84
N PRO A 354 -27.71 43.23 24.18
CA PRO A 354 -27.67 44.59 24.68
C PRO A 354 -28.22 44.53 26.10
N GLU A 355 -27.45 44.98 27.09
CA GLU A 355 -27.95 45.15 28.45
C GLU A 355 -29.27 45.89 28.32
N GLY A 356 -30.35 45.17 28.64
CA GLY A 356 -31.68 45.66 28.41
C GLY A 356 -31.77 47.02 29.06
N LYS A 357 -32.10 48.02 28.21
CA LYS A 357 -32.99 49.13 28.53
C LYS A 357 -33.57 48.92 29.93
N THR A 358 -32.87 49.41 30.95
CA THR A 358 -33.44 49.56 32.27
C THR A 358 -34.62 50.47 32.03
N GLY A 359 -35.81 49.90 32.17
CA GLY A 359 -37.05 50.58 31.87
C GLY A 359 -37.13 51.86 32.68
N GLY A 360 -36.89 52.99 32.01
CA GLY A 360 -37.37 54.29 32.45
C GLY A 360 -38.88 54.24 32.31
N ARG A 361 -39.55 53.98 33.43
CA ARG A 361 -40.98 54.15 33.59
C ARG A 361 -41.24 55.47 34.30
#